data_AF-A0A538FB25-F1
#
_entry.id   AF-A0A538FB25-F1
#
_cell.length_a   1.000
_cell.length_b   1.000
_cell.length_c   1.000
_cell.angle_alpha   90.00
_cell.angle_beta   90.00
_cell.angle_gamma   90.00
#
_symmetry.space_group_name_H-M   'P 1'
#
loop_
_entity.id
_entity.type
_entity.pdbx_description
1 polymer ?
#
loop_
_entity_poly.entity_id
_entity_poly.type
_entity_poly.pdbx_seq_one_letter_code
_entity_poly.pdbx_strand_id
1 'polypeptide(L)'
;MVRRPLSILAALALALVAASVADGRSSRSNACGAREFSYAGLQSASKAHGVGATLVPLATPRVSAGHVGAWIGVGGTDSGPGGKAEWLQIGYSAFAADRMSRIYYEVTVAGSDPRYVELYSSVKPGEKHTFKVLETGTRKGWWRVWLDG
;
A
#
# COMPACT_ATOMS: atom_id res chain seq x y z
N MET A 1 -24.47 36.66 -23.95
CA MET A 1 -23.79 36.88 -22.66
C MET A 1 -24.03 35.67 -21.75
N VAL A 2 -23.47 34.49 -22.06
CA VAL A 2 -23.69 33.22 -21.31
C VAL A 2 -22.38 32.43 -21.20
N ARG A 3 -21.30 33.09 -20.77
CA ARG A 3 -19.98 32.44 -20.59
C ARG A 3 -19.57 32.30 -19.12
N ARG A 4 -20.23 33.02 -18.21
CA ARG A 4 -19.92 33.04 -16.77
C ARG A 4 -20.40 31.84 -15.95
N PRO A 5 -21.56 31.18 -16.22
CA PRO A 5 -22.00 30.09 -15.34
C PRO A 5 -21.24 28.77 -15.59
N LEU A 6 -20.76 28.55 -16.82
CA LEU A 6 -20.03 27.33 -17.19
C LEU A 6 -18.66 27.23 -16.48
N SER A 7 -17.97 28.35 -16.31
CA SER A 7 -16.65 28.40 -15.67
C SER A 7 -16.71 28.12 -14.17
N ILE A 8 -17.81 28.50 -13.50
CA ILE A 8 -18.02 28.26 -12.06
C ILE A 8 -18.33 26.78 -11.81
N LEU A 9 -19.16 26.16 -12.67
CA LEU A 9 -19.45 24.72 -12.61
C LEU A 9 -18.22 23.86 -12.90
N ALA A 10 -17.38 24.26 -13.87
CA ALA A 10 -16.13 23.55 -14.16
C ALA A 10 -15.12 23.62 -13.01
N ALA A 11 -15.02 24.77 -12.33
CA ALA A 11 -14.17 24.92 -11.15
C ALA A 11 -14.68 24.11 -9.93
N LEU A 12 -16.01 24.03 -9.75
CA LEU A 12 -16.60 23.19 -8.70
C LEU A 12 -16.37 21.70 -8.95
N ALA A 13 -16.49 21.26 -10.21
CA ALA A 13 -16.23 19.87 -10.59
C ALA A 13 -14.76 19.47 -10.35
N LEU A 14 -13.80 20.37 -10.61
CA LEU A 14 -12.38 20.09 -10.36
C LEU A 14 -12.05 19.98 -8.86
N ALA A 15 -12.76 20.73 -7.99
CA ALA A 15 -12.58 20.65 -6.54
C ALA A 15 -13.10 19.34 -5.92
N LEU A 16 -14.14 18.73 -6.52
CA LEU A 16 -14.73 17.48 -6.05
C LEU A 16 -13.90 16.23 -6.38
N VAL A 17 -13.09 16.25 -7.45
CA VAL A 17 -12.23 15.11 -7.82
C VAL A 17 -11.01 14.99 -6.88
N ALA A 18 -10.62 16.07 -6.18
CA ALA A 18 -9.43 16.11 -5.35
C ALA A 18 -9.62 15.57 -3.90
N ALA A 19 -10.84 15.22 -3.48
CA ALA A 19 -11.15 15.05 -2.06
C ALA A 19 -11.62 13.65 -1.62
N SER A 20 -11.34 12.58 -2.38
CA SER A 20 -11.50 11.20 -1.88
C SER A 20 -10.23 10.72 -1.18
N VAL A 21 -9.75 11.49 -0.20
CA VAL A 21 -8.82 10.94 0.79
C VAL A 21 -9.63 9.99 1.66
N ALA A 22 -9.34 8.69 1.62
CA ALA A 22 -9.91 7.76 2.58
C ALA A 22 -9.57 8.27 3.99
N ASP A 23 -10.59 8.56 4.80
CA ASP A 23 -10.41 9.02 6.18
C ASP A 23 -9.59 7.98 6.94
N GLY A 24 -8.34 8.33 7.22
CA GLY A 24 -7.40 7.50 7.92
C GLY A 24 -7.70 7.44 9.40
N ARG A 25 -8.79 6.78 9.79
CA ARG A 25 -9.12 6.56 11.20
C ARG A 25 -8.04 5.66 11.80
N SER A 26 -7.22 6.22 12.67
CA SER A 26 -6.16 5.50 13.39
C SER A 26 -6.77 4.32 14.15
N SER A 27 -6.48 3.10 13.68
CA SER A 27 -6.73 1.89 14.45
C SER A 27 -5.54 1.67 15.38
N ARG A 28 -5.72 1.94 16.68
CA ARG A 28 -4.74 1.51 17.69
C ARG A 28 -4.92 0.01 17.89
N SER A 29 -3.94 -0.79 17.46
CA SER A 29 -3.85 -2.20 17.86
C SER A 29 -3.49 -2.26 19.35
N ASN A 30 -4.22 -3.06 20.13
CA ASN A 30 -4.11 -3.08 21.59
C ASN A 30 -2.91 -3.89 22.13
N ALA A 31 -2.13 -4.57 21.30
CA ALA A 31 -0.80 -5.08 21.64
C ALA A 31 -0.18 -5.80 20.44
N CYS A 32 1.09 -5.55 20.14
CA CYS A 32 1.88 -6.49 19.36
C CYS A 32 2.12 -7.76 20.20
N GLY A 33 1.91 -8.96 19.64
CA GLY A 33 2.33 -10.23 20.26
C GLY A 33 1.24 -11.12 20.86
N ALA A 34 -0.04 -10.73 20.83
CA ALA A 34 -1.15 -11.62 21.24
C ALA A 34 -1.52 -12.68 20.17
N ARG A 35 -1.01 -12.52 18.94
CA ARG A 35 -1.23 -13.38 17.78
C ARG A 35 0.08 -13.51 17.00
N GLU A 36 0.15 -14.52 16.13
CA GLU A 36 1.30 -14.74 15.22
C GLU A 36 1.56 -13.50 14.34
N PHE A 37 0.48 -12.85 13.87
CA PHE A 37 0.54 -11.58 13.14
C PHE A 37 -0.38 -10.54 13.77
N SER A 38 0.06 -9.27 13.77
CA SER A 38 -0.74 -8.12 14.18
C SER A 38 -0.66 -7.05 13.09
N TYR A 39 -1.82 -6.57 12.65
CA TYR A 39 -1.93 -5.54 11.62
C TYR A 39 -2.58 -4.29 12.18
N ALA A 40 -2.08 -3.13 11.75
CA ALA A 40 -2.72 -1.85 11.90
C ALA A 40 -2.66 -1.15 10.55
N GLY A 41 -3.77 -0.56 10.12
CA GLY A 41 -3.85 0.00 8.78
C GLY A 41 -5.25 0.44 8.40
N LEU A 42 -5.36 0.83 7.13
CA LEU A 42 -6.57 1.31 6.49
C LEU A 42 -6.82 0.47 5.25
N GLN A 43 -8.09 0.17 4.99
CA GLN A 43 -8.53 -0.51 3.79
C GLN A 43 -9.72 0.23 3.21
N SER A 44 -9.70 0.44 1.89
CA SER A 44 -10.84 1.01 1.18
C SER A 44 -12.02 0.04 1.22
N ALA A 45 -13.22 0.55 1.52
CA ALA A 45 -14.46 -0.21 1.38
C ALA A 45 -14.96 -0.27 -0.09
N SER A 46 -14.45 0.61 -0.95
CA SER A 46 -14.79 0.66 -2.37
C SER A 46 -13.70 0.06 -3.25
N LYS A 47 -14.12 -0.49 -4.39
CA LYS A 47 -13.21 -0.96 -5.45
C LYS A 47 -12.48 0.23 -6.08
N ALA A 48 -11.22 0.01 -6.45
CA ALA A 48 -10.37 1.00 -7.11
C ALA A 48 -9.40 0.32 -8.08
N HIS A 49 -8.78 1.11 -8.96
CA HIS A 49 -7.74 0.65 -9.89
C HIS A 49 -6.33 0.69 -9.28
N GLY A 50 -6.24 0.80 -7.95
CA GLY A 50 -4.97 0.82 -7.25
C GLY A 50 -4.98 1.63 -5.96
N VAL A 51 -3.78 1.74 -5.39
CA VAL A 51 -3.45 2.49 -4.17
C VAL A 51 -2.10 3.17 -4.37
N GLY A 52 -1.95 4.37 -3.81
CA GLY A 52 -0.70 5.10 -3.79
C GLY A 52 -0.50 5.79 -2.44
N ALA A 53 0.72 5.77 -1.94
CA ALA A 53 1.07 6.45 -0.70
C ALA A 53 2.55 6.82 -0.69
N THR A 54 2.87 7.87 0.06
CA THR A 54 4.24 8.18 0.44
C THR A 54 4.46 7.65 1.86
N LEU A 55 5.44 6.78 2.03
CA LEU A 55 5.81 6.24 3.33
C LEU A 55 7.18 6.80 3.75
N VAL A 56 7.37 6.94 5.07
CA VAL A 56 8.61 7.40 5.67
C VAL A 56 8.87 6.53 6.90
N PRO A 57 9.98 5.77 6.97
CA PRO A 57 10.35 5.06 8.18
C PRO A 57 10.80 6.09 9.22
N LEU A 58 10.13 6.15 10.36
CA LEU A 58 10.40 7.16 11.39
C LEU A 58 11.60 6.83 12.27
N ALA A 59 11.94 5.54 12.37
CA ALA A 59 13.04 5.04 13.19
C ALA A 59 13.55 3.71 12.63
N THR A 60 14.73 3.28 13.08
CA THR A 60 15.24 1.94 12.80
C THR A 60 14.29 0.89 13.39
N PRO A 61 13.84 -0.09 12.60
CA PRO A 61 12.92 -1.11 13.07
C PRO A 61 13.57 -1.98 14.16
N ARG A 62 12.79 -2.34 15.19
CA ARG A 62 13.20 -3.27 16.25
C ARG A 62 12.36 -4.53 16.13
N VAL A 63 12.98 -5.61 15.65
CA VAL A 63 12.35 -6.91 15.48
C VAL A 63 13.10 -7.92 16.35
N SER A 64 12.41 -8.53 17.32
CA SER A 64 12.96 -9.57 18.19
C SER A 64 12.85 -10.96 17.57
N ALA A 65 11.79 -11.21 16.80
CA ALA A 65 11.54 -12.46 16.07
C ALA A 65 10.67 -12.18 14.83
N GLY A 66 10.85 -12.96 13.76
CA GLY A 66 10.10 -12.82 12.52
C GLY A 66 10.47 -11.55 11.73
N HIS A 67 9.46 -10.78 11.34
CA HIS A 67 9.62 -9.56 10.55
C HIS A 67 8.60 -8.48 10.96
N VAL A 68 8.89 -7.23 10.59
CA VAL A 68 7.93 -6.12 10.60
C VAL A 68 7.86 -5.53 9.20
N GLY A 69 6.69 -5.07 8.79
CA GLY A 69 6.52 -4.41 7.50
C GLY A 69 5.54 -3.24 7.56
N ALA A 70 5.66 -2.36 6.58
CA ALA A 70 4.73 -1.27 6.32
C ALA A 70 4.55 -1.16 4.80
N TRP A 71 3.34 -1.34 4.31
CA TRP A 71 3.10 -1.52 2.87
C TRP A 71 1.78 -0.89 2.43
N ILE A 72 1.69 -0.67 1.12
CA ILE A 72 0.42 -0.47 0.42
C ILE A 72 0.22 -1.63 -0.56
N GLY A 73 -1.03 -1.99 -0.83
CA GLY A 73 -1.32 -3.08 -1.75
C GLY A 73 -2.79 -3.23 -2.07
N VAL A 74 -3.04 -4.18 -2.95
CA VAL A 74 -4.37 -4.61 -3.35
C VAL A 74 -4.50 -6.11 -3.10
N GLY A 75 -5.73 -6.56 -2.78
CA GLY A 75 -6.00 -7.95 -2.46
C GLY A 75 -5.81 -8.27 -0.98
N GLY A 76 -5.61 -9.55 -0.66
CA GLY A 76 -5.50 -10.08 0.69
C GLY A 76 -5.67 -11.60 0.76
N THR A 77 -5.76 -12.14 1.97
CA THR A 77 -5.83 -13.58 2.26
C THR A 77 -7.01 -14.30 1.61
N ASP A 78 -8.12 -13.59 1.39
CA ASP A 78 -9.37 -14.16 0.86
C ASP A 78 -9.92 -13.34 -0.32
N SER A 79 -9.07 -12.54 -0.97
CA SER A 79 -9.50 -11.56 -2.00
C SER A 79 -9.44 -12.07 -3.45
N GLY A 80 -8.83 -13.24 -3.68
CA GLY A 80 -8.70 -13.84 -4.99
C GLY A 80 -9.90 -14.72 -5.40
N PRO A 81 -9.89 -15.25 -6.63
CA PRO A 81 -10.91 -16.17 -7.12
C PRO A 81 -11.18 -17.33 -6.16
N GLY A 82 -12.46 -17.55 -5.82
CA GLY A 82 -12.86 -18.61 -4.90
C GLY A 82 -12.41 -18.37 -3.44
N GLY A 83 -12.17 -17.12 -3.05
CA GLY A 83 -11.74 -16.76 -1.69
C GLY A 83 -10.30 -17.18 -1.40
N LYS A 84 -9.47 -17.29 -2.43
CA LYS A 84 -8.05 -17.65 -2.28
C LYS A 84 -7.20 -16.42 -1.95
N ALA A 85 -6.05 -16.68 -1.33
CA ALA A 85 -4.98 -15.72 -1.15
C ALA A 85 -4.55 -15.15 -2.49
N GLU A 86 -4.68 -13.83 -2.66
CA GLU A 86 -4.20 -13.12 -3.84
C GLU A 86 -3.95 -11.66 -3.48
N TRP A 87 -2.71 -11.20 -3.64
CA TRP A 87 -2.34 -9.81 -3.39
C TRP A 87 -1.12 -9.37 -4.18
N LEU A 88 -1.00 -8.06 -4.33
CA LEU A 88 0.21 -7.38 -4.76
C LEU A 88 0.45 -6.21 -3.81
N GLN A 89 1.60 -6.22 -3.15
CA GLN A 89 1.98 -5.19 -2.17
C GLN A 89 3.41 -4.71 -2.37
N ILE A 90 3.67 -3.48 -1.98
CA ILE A 90 5.00 -2.86 -1.98
C ILE A 90 5.16 -2.00 -0.73
N GLY A 91 6.36 -1.98 -0.18
CA GLY A 91 6.69 -1.11 0.95
C GLY A 91 7.99 -1.52 1.62
N TYR A 92 8.03 -1.37 2.93
CA TYR A 92 9.20 -1.67 3.75
C TYR A 92 9.07 -3.00 4.49
N SER A 93 10.19 -3.71 4.58
CA SER A 93 10.34 -4.90 5.43
C SER A 93 11.60 -4.78 6.28
N ALA A 94 11.58 -5.37 7.46
CA ALA A 94 12.79 -5.59 8.27
C ALA A 94 12.68 -6.90 9.02
N PHE A 95 13.80 -7.58 9.16
CA PHE A 95 13.89 -8.92 9.74
C PHE A 95 14.72 -8.91 11.03
N ALA A 96 14.48 -9.88 11.91
CA ALA A 96 15.18 -9.99 13.19
C ALA A 96 16.71 -10.10 13.05
N ALA A 97 17.20 -10.67 11.94
CA ALA A 97 18.60 -10.99 11.72
C ALA A 97 19.52 -9.74 11.71
N ASP A 98 19.07 -8.63 11.12
CA ASP A 98 19.93 -7.46 10.91
C ASP A 98 19.27 -6.10 11.20
N ARG A 99 17.96 -6.08 11.45
CA ARG A 99 17.20 -4.84 11.74
C ARG A 99 17.32 -3.79 10.62
N MET A 100 17.64 -4.22 9.40
CA MET A 100 17.76 -3.36 8.25
C MET A 100 16.39 -3.18 7.60
N SER A 101 15.97 -1.92 7.45
CA SER A 101 14.80 -1.58 6.64
C SER A 101 15.16 -1.71 5.18
N ARG A 102 14.34 -2.45 4.43
CA ARG A 102 14.47 -2.72 3.00
C ARG A 102 13.25 -2.22 2.27
N ILE A 103 13.36 -2.00 0.97
CA ILE A 103 12.17 -1.90 0.10
C ILE A 103 11.96 -3.25 -0.57
N TYR A 104 10.73 -3.72 -0.56
CA TYR A 104 10.34 -4.97 -1.22
C TYR A 104 9.00 -4.80 -1.91
N TYR A 105 8.72 -5.68 -2.87
CA TYR A 105 7.35 -6.02 -3.21
C TYR A 105 7.10 -7.51 -2.96
N GLU A 106 5.85 -7.86 -2.73
CA GLU A 106 5.42 -9.24 -2.62
C GLU A 106 4.18 -9.45 -3.47
N VAL A 107 4.16 -10.59 -4.15
CA VAL A 107 3.04 -11.02 -4.99
C VAL A 107 2.61 -12.42 -4.60
N THR A 108 1.31 -12.59 -4.45
CA THR A 108 0.66 -13.89 -4.29
C THR A 108 -0.41 -13.99 -5.36
N VAL A 109 -0.30 -15.02 -6.19
CA VAL A 109 -1.33 -15.37 -7.17
C VAL A 109 -2.18 -16.49 -6.57
N ALA A 110 -3.49 -16.50 -6.85
CA ALA A 110 -4.40 -17.50 -6.30
C ALA A 110 -3.87 -18.95 -6.47
N GLY A 111 -3.72 -19.65 -5.34
CA GLY A 111 -3.24 -21.03 -5.29
C GLY A 111 -1.71 -21.20 -5.34
N SER A 112 -0.95 -20.10 -5.29
CA SER A 112 0.52 -20.11 -5.20
C SER A 112 0.99 -19.55 -3.87
N ASP A 113 2.21 -19.91 -3.47
CA ASP A 113 2.85 -19.31 -2.30
C ASP A 113 3.24 -17.85 -2.56
N PRO A 114 3.30 -17.01 -1.51
CA PRO A 114 3.78 -15.64 -1.63
C PRO A 114 5.22 -15.57 -2.11
N ARG A 115 5.47 -14.66 -3.06
CA ARG A 115 6.81 -14.39 -3.58
C ARG A 115 7.27 -13.01 -3.14
N TYR A 116 8.24 -13.01 -2.24
CA TYR A 116 8.96 -11.82 -1.80
C TYR A 116 10.07 -11.45 -2.79
N VAL A 117 10.20 -10.16 -3.12
CA VAL A 117 11.27 -9.63 -3.96
C VAL A 117 11.82 -8.35 -3.34
N GLU A 118 13.08 -8.39 -2.93
CA GLU A 118 13.81 -7.22 -2.45
C GLU A 118 14.16 -6.29 -3.63
N LEU A 119 13.92 -4.99 -3.44
CA LEU A 119 14.26 -3.93 -4.39
C LEU A 119 15.43 -3.08 -3.89
N TYR A 120 15.46 -2.78 -2.59
CA TYR A 120 16.52 -2.02 -1.93
C TYR A 120 16.88 -2.69 -0.60
N SER A 121 18.17 -2.86 -0.35
CA SER A 121 18.68 -3.58 0.82
C SER A 121 18.84 -2.71 2.07
N SER A 122 18.75 -1.39 1.94
CA SER A 122 18.93 -0.44 3.04
C SER A 122 18.17 0.86 2.80
N VAL A 123 17.33 1.24 3.76
CA VAL A 123 16.59 2.50 3.83
C VAL A 123 16.83 3.11 5.21
N LYS A 124 17.27 4.37 5.26
CA LYS A 124 17.49 5.05 6.54
C LYS A 124 16.19 5.68 7.07
N PRO A 125 16.07 5.86 8.39
CA PRO A 125 15.02 6.67 8.96
C PRO A 125 14.97 8.07 8.33
N GLY A 126 13.77 8.54 8.02
CA GLY A 126 13.52 9.81 7.36
C GLY A 126 13.57 9.78 5.82
N GLU A 127 14.04 8.69 5.20
CA GLU A 127 14.01 8.55 3.74
C GLU A 127 12.57 8.40 3.25
N LYS A 128 12.14 9.36 2.43
CA LYS A 128 10.79 9.41 1.89
C LYS A 128 10.75 8.67 0.56
N HIS A 129 9.86 7.69 0.45
CA HIS A 129 9.59 7.01 -0.81
C HIS A 129 8.11 7.03 -1.15
N THR A 130 7.81 7.17 -2.44
CA THR A 130 6.45 7.11 -2.97
C THR A 130 6.21 5.76 -3.61
N PHE A 131 5.18 5.07 -3.13
CA PHE A 131 4.79 3.76 -3.58
C PHE A 131 3.47 3.82 -4.32
N LYS A 132 3.31 3.01 -5.37
CA LYS A 132 2.01 2.77 -6.00
C LYS A 132 1.84 1.30 -6.36
N VAL A 133 0.61 0.82 -6.27
CA VAL A 133 0.15 -0.44 -6.87
C VAL A 133 -1.09 -0.13 -7.67
N LEU A 134 -1.02 -0.29 -8.98
CA LEU A 134 -2.05 0.15 -9.93
C LEU A 134 -2.25 -0.90 -11.02
N GLU A 135 -3.50 -0.98 -11.47
CA GLU A 135 -3.86 -1.68 -12.69
C GLU A 135 -3.35 -0.88 -13.89
N THR A 136 -2.75 -1.56 -14.86
CA THR A 136 -2.21 -0.90 -16.06
C THR A 136 -3.35 -0.50 -16.99
N GLY A 137 -3.39 0.77 -17.41
CA GLY A 137 -4.53 1.32 -18.16
C GLY A 137 -4.82 0.65 -19.51
N THR A 138 -3.85 -0.03 -20.13
CA THR A 138 -4.03 -0.70 -21.43
C THR A 138 -4.39 -2.18 -21.30
N ARG A 139 -4.35 -2.78 -20.10
CA ARG A 139 -4.59 -4.21 -19.89
C ARG A 139 -5.29 -4.45 -18.56
N LYS A 140 -6.57 -4.82 -18.63
CA LYS A 140 -7.34 -5.23 -17.45
C LYS A 140 -6.73 -6.47 -16.81
N GLY A 141 -6.67 -6.48 -15.48
CA GLY A 141 -6.07 -7.57 -14.70
C GLY A 141 -4.54 -7.60 -14.72
N TRP A 142 -3.88 -6.65 -15.39
CA TRP A 142 -2.43 -6.50 -15.35
C TRP A 142 -2.07 -5.42 -14.35
N TRP A 143 -1.19 -5.74 -13.42
CA TRP A 143 -0.82 -4.87 -12.31
C TRP A 143 0.67 -4.63 -12.30
N ARG A 144 1.08 -3.48 -11.76
CA ARG A 144 2.48 -3.16 -11.49
C ARG A 144 2.63 -2.55 -10.11
N VAL A 145 3.88 -2.51 -9.66
CA VAL A 145 4.31 -1.70 -8.53
C VAL A 145 5.21 -0.58 -9.05
N TRP A 146 5.10 0.60 -8.45
CA TRP A 146 5.93 1.76 -8.75
C TRP A 146 6.61 2.22 -7.47
N LEU A 147 7.87 2.61 -7.62
CA LEU A 147 8.68 3.22 -6.57
C LEU A 147 9.25 4.53 -7.13
N ASP A 148 8.92 5.63 -6.45
CA ASP A 148 9.40 7.00 -6.72
C ASP A 148 9.08 7.57 -8.12
N GLY A 149 8.13 6.96 -8.84
CA GLY A 149 7.70 7.42 -10.16
C GLY A 149 6.88 6.39 -10.88
#